data_AF-A0A7S3S640-F1
#
_entry.id   AF-A0A7S3S640-F1
#
_cell.length_a   1.000
_cell.length_b   1.000
_cell.length_c   1.000
_cell.angle_alpha   90.00
_cell.angle_beta   90.00
_cell.angle_gamma   90.00
#
_symmetry.space_group_name_H-M   'P 1'
#
loop_
_entity.id
_entity.type
_entity.pdbx_description
1 polymer ?
#
loop_
_entity_poly.entity_id
_entity_poly.type
_entity_poly.pdbx_seq_one_letter_code
_entity_poly.pdbx_strand_id
1 'polypeptide(L)'
;AEAGLPKVMELANTFERGDAEKAMKEAPRRLTGEIFCNSQKHFYMEPLAALAIPGEDGTLQIISGNQVPSWSHSSFQRATGLPKHKLLVTIPSIGGGFGGKLFRSHHVGCTAAVAAMKVKR
;
A
#
# COMPACT_ATOMS: atom_id res chain seq x y z
N ALA A 1 -29.00 -12.74 9.58
CA ALA A 1 -28.95 -11.27 9.44
C ALA A 1 -27.89 -10.97 8.38
N GLU A 2 -28.31 -10.86 7.12
CA GLU A 2 -27.43 -10.57 6.00
C GLU A 2 -26.85 -9.17 6.17
N ALA A 3 -25.54 -9.08 6.33
CA ALA A 3 -24.84 -7.81 6.24
C ALA A 3 -24.98 -7.34 4.79
N GLY A 4 -25.79 -6.30 4.58
CA GLY A 4 -26.04 -5.71 3.27
C GLY A 4 -24.73 -5.42 2.53
N LEU A 5 -24.69 -5.81 1.27
CA LEU A 5 -23.57 -5.59 0.37
C LEU A 5 -23.18 -4.10 0.40
N PRO A 6 -21.88 -3.77 0.50
CA PRO A 6 -21.45 -2.39 0.53
C PRO A 6 -21.91 -1.69 -0.75
N LYS A 7 -22.57 -0.53 -0.60
CA LYS A 7 -22.96 0.35 -1.71
C LYS A 7 -21.76 0.50 -2.65
N VAL A 8 -21.97 0.17 -3.93
CA VAL A 8 -21.01 0.43 -5.00
C VAL A 8 -20.63 1.90 -4.90
N MET A 9 -19.36 2.17 -4.58
CA MET A 9 -18.82 3.52 -4.52
C MET A 9 -19.12 4.22 -5.83
N GLU A 10 -19.82 5.35 -5.77
CA GLU A 10 -20.08 6.21 -6.91
C GLU A 10 -18.73 6.63 -7.49
N LEU A 11 -18.36 6.01 -8.61
CA LEU A 11 -17.07 6.21 -9.28
C LEU A 11 -17.05 7.65 -9.81
N ALA A 12 -16.20 8.48 -9.22
CA ALA A 12 -16.15 9.93 -9.43
C ALA A 12 -15.82 10.41 -10.86
N ASN A 13 -15.67 9.50 -11.84
CA ASN A 13 -15.41 9.84 -13.23
C ASN A 13 -16.23 8.92 -14.15
N THR A 14 -17.42 9.38 -14.53
CA THR A 14 -18.21 8.77 -15.60
C THR A 14 -17.51 9.04 -16.93
N PHE A 15 -17.15 7.99 -17.67
CA PHE A 15 -16.63 8.11 -19.02
C PHE A 15 -17.76 7.84 -20.01
N GLU A 16 -18.07 8.81 -20.85
CA GLU A 16 -19.12 8.70 -21.87
C GLU A 16 -18.54 8.63 -23.27
N ARG A 17 -19.15 7.81 -24.13
CA ARG A 17 -18.81 7.75 -25.55
C ARG A 17 -20.06 7.43 -26.37
N GLY A 18 -20.48 8.36 -27.20
CA GLY A 18 -21.69 8.22 -28.02
C GLY A 18 -22.99 8.29 -27.20
N ASP A 19 -24.09 7.86 -27.81
CA ASP A 19 -25.42 7.86 -27.19
C ASP A 19 -25.81 6.43 -26.75
N ALA A 20 -25.45 6.10 -25.50
CA ALA A 20 -25.72 4.78 -24.93
C ALA A 20 -27.21 4.51 -24.74
N GLU A 21 -28.02 5.53 -24.43
CA GLU A 21 -29.46 5.38 -24.23
C GLU A 21 -30.15 4.99 -25.53
N LYS A 22 -29.83 5.68 -26.63
CA LYS A 22 -30.37 5.37 -27.95
C LYS A 22 -29.99 3.96 -28.37
N ALA A 23 -28.71 3.60 -28.25
CA ALA A 23 -28.22 2.27 -28.61
C ALA A 23 -28.92 1.16 -27.79
N MET A 24 -29.13 1.38 -26.49
CA MET A 24 -29.87 0.44 -25.64
C MET A 24 -31.35 0.33 -26.02
N LYS A 25 -32.01 1.42 -26.45
CA LYS A 25 -33.40 1.42 -26.95
C LYS A 25 -33.56 0.77 -28.33
N GLU A 26 -32.53 0.84 -29.17
CA GLU A 26 -32.55 0.24 -30.52
C GLU A 26 -32.11 -1.24 -30.53
N ALA A 27 -31.43 -1.71 -29.49
CA ALA A 27 -30.92 -3.08 -29.43
C ALA A 27 -32.05 -4.15 -29.49
N PRO A 28 -31.92 -5.18 -30.34
CA PRO A 28 -32.94 -6.23 -30.49
C PRO A 28 -33.02 -7.19 -29.30
N ARG A 29 -31.98 -7.21 -28.44
CA ARG A 29 -31.91 -8.04 -27.24
C ARG A 29 -31.29 -7.24 -26.10
N ARG A 30 -31.77 -7.47 -24.87
CA ARG A 30 -31.29 -6.81 -23.64
C ARG A 30 -31.12 -7.85 -22.55
N LEU A 31 -30.06 -7.70 -21.77
CA LEU A 31 -29.80 -8.52 -20.59
C LEU A 31 -29.45 -7.58 -19.43
N THR A 32 -30.02 -7.86 -18.27
CA THR A 32 -29.66 -7.22 -17.01
C THR A 32 -29.18 -8.29 -16.04
N GLY A 33 -28.23 -7.92 -15.19
CA GLY A 33 -27.66 -8.83 -14.20
C GLY A 33 -26.65 -8.11 -13.34
N GLU A 34 -26.30 -8.74 -12.22
CA GLU A 34 -25.31 -8.24 -11.28
C GLU A 34 -24.18 -9.27 -11.16
N ILE A 35 -22.97 -8.77 -10.96
CA ILE A 35 -21.80 -9.59 -10.65
C ILE A 35 -21.11 -9.06 -9.41
N PHE A 36 -20.56 -9.96 -8.60
CA PHE A 36 -19.78 -9.63 -7.43
C PHE A 36 -18.32 -10.02 -7.68
N CYS A 37 -17.40 -9.08 -7.46
CA CYS A 37 -15.97 -9.32 -7.50
C CYS A 37 -15.42 -9.19 -6.08
N ASN A 38 -14.93 -10.31 -5.53
CA ASN A 38 -14.40 -10.36 -4.17
C ASN A 38 -12.97 -9.81 -4.10
N SER A 39 -12.53 -9.49 -2.87
CA SER A 39 -11.16 -9.05 -2.62
C SER A 39 -10.15 -10.17 -2.82
N GLN A 40 -8.92 -9.81 -3.20
CA GLN A 40 -7.79 -10.73 -3.28
C GLN A 40 -6.66 -10.29 -2.34
N LYS A 41 -6.00 -11.26 -1.68
CA LYS A 41 -4.78 -11.01 -0.91
C LYS A 41 -3.56 -11.21 -1.81
N HIS A 42 -2.55 -10.35 -1.62
CA HIS A 42 -1.30 -10.42 -2.38
C HIS A 42 -0.54 -11.73 -2.20
N PHE A 43 -0.57 -12.31 -1.00
CA PHE A 43 0.06 -13.59 -0.69
C PHE A 43 1.55 -13.68 -1.08
N TYR A 44 2.30 -12.60 -0.84
CA TYR A 44 3.76 -12.62 -0.95
C TYR A 44 4.35 -13.68 -0.02
N MET A 45 5.38 -14.41 -0.50
CA MET A 45 6.02 -15.50 0.25
C MET A 45 6.86 -14.98 1.42
N GLU A 46 7.45 -13.78 1.27
CA GLU A 46 8.07 -13.04 2.36
C GLU A 46 7.04 -12.09 2.97
N PRO A 47 6.63 -12.27 4.24
CA PRO A 47 5.76 -11.33 4.94
C PRO A 47 6.34 -9.90 5.03
N LEU A 48 5.54 -8.94 5.49
CA LEU A 48 6.08 -7.61 5.77
C LEU A 48 7.12 -7.69 6.90
N ALA A 49 8.36 -7.28 6.60
CA ALA A 49 9.47 -7.31 7.54
C ALA A 49 10.29 -6.03 7.46
N ALA A 50 10.82 -5.60 8.61
CA ALA A 50 11.79 -4.53 8.73
C ALA A 50 12.72 -4.76 9.92
N LEU A 51 13.96 -4.30 9.78
CA LEU A 51 14.96 -4.24 10.83
C LEU A 51 15.47 -2.80 10.91
N ALA A 52 15.41 -2.21 12.10
CA ALA A 52 15.93 -0.88 12.37
C ALA A 52 17.15 -1.00 13.29
N ILE A 53 18.26 -0.38 12.89
CA ILE A 53 19.56 -0.47 13.58
C ILE A 53 19.96 0.96 13.95
N PRO A 54 19.91 1.35 15.24
CA PRO A 54 20.34 2.67 15.67
C PRO A 54 21.86 2.77 15.69
N GLY A 55 22.40 3.85 15.13
CA GLY A 55 23.84 4.17 15.16
C GLY A 55 24.22 5.02 16.38
N GLU A 56 25.50 5.04 16.72
CA GLU A 56 26.05 5.76 17.88
C GLU A 56 25.94 7.29 17.75
N ASP A 57 26.00 7.82 16.53
CA ASP A 57 25.91 9.24 16.19
C ASP A 57 24.46 9.75 15.99
N GLY A 58 23.49 8.95 16.42
CA GLY A 58 22.06 9.22 16.24
C GLY A 58 21.58 9.03 14.81
N THR A 59 22.35 8.33 13.96
CA THR A 59 21.86 7.79 12.69
C THR A 59 20.95 6.60 12.92
N LEU A 60 20.16 6.26 11.91
CA LEU A 60 19.29 5.10 11.91
C LEU A 60 19.30 4.45 10.54
N GLN A 61 19.71 3.17 10.50
CA GLN A 61 19.57 2.34 9.32
C GLN A 61 18.28 1.53 9.41
N ILE A 62 17.51 1.49 8.34
CA ILE A 62 16.29 0.69 8.23
C ILE A 62 16.39 -0.21 7.01
N ILE A 63 16.48 -1.51 7.25
CA ILE A 63 16.42 -2.55 6.22
C ILE A 63 14.96 -3.00 6.15
N SER A 64 14.31 -2.87 5.00
CA SER A 64 12.89 -3.24 4.90
C SER A 64 12.52 -3.82 3.53
N GLY A 65 11.65 -4.82 3.55
CA GLY A 65 11.07 -5.39 2.33
C GLY A 65 9.98 -4.48 1.78
N ASN A 66 10.34 -3.46 1.00
CA ASN A 66 9.40 -2.51 0.40
C ASN A 66 9.64 -2.33 -1.11
N GLN A 67 8.64 -1.79 -1.83
CA GLN A 67 8.72 -1.62 -3.29
C GLN A 67 9.20 -0.22 -3.72
N VAL A 68 9.16 0.78 -2.83
CA VAL A 68 9.45 2.19 -3.19
C VAL A 68 10.32 2.86 -2.13
N PRO A 69 11.67 2.78 -2.27
CA PRO A 69 12.58 3.32 -1.28
C PRO A 69 12.36 4.80 -0.95
N SER A 70 12.12 5.66 -1.94
CA SER A 70 11.94 7.10 -1.74
C SER A 70 10.71 7.45 -0.88
N TRP A 71 9.62 6.70 -1.03
CA TRP A 71 8.41 6.89 -0.24
C TRP A 71 8.56 6.33 1.17
N SER A 72 9.23 5.20 1.30
CA SER A 72 9.54 4.60 2.61
C SER A 72 10.46 5.50 3.42
N HIS A 73 11.51 6.07 2.80
CA HIS A 73 12.42 7.04 3.42
C HIS A 73 11.68 8.25 3.96
N SER A 74 10.80 8.84 3.15
CA SER A 74 9.99 9.99 3.57
C SER A 74 9.02 9.63 4.70
N SER A 75 8.50 8.40 4.72
CA SER A 75 7.63 7.91 5.80
C SER A 75 8.40 7.72 7.11
N PHE A 76 9.58 7.10 7.05
CA PHE A 76 10.44 6.87 8.22
C PHE A 76 10.99 8.18 8.78
N GLN A 77 11.35 9.13 7.92
CA GLN A 77 11.74 10.49 8.32
C GLN A 77 10.64 11.16 9.13
N ARG A 78 9.39 11.10 8.66
CA ARG A 78 8.24 11.69 9.36
C ARG A 78 7.95 10.99 10.69
N ALA A 79 8.11 9.67 10.76
CA ALA A 79 7.86 8.90 11.98
C ALA A 79 8.93 9.13 13.06
N THR A 80 10.19 9.29 12.66
CA THR A 80 11.34 9.42 13.58
C THR A 80 11.69 10.87 13.91
N GLY A 81 11.31 11.82 13.06
CA GLY A 81 11.74 13.22 13.17
C GLY A 81 13.21 13.46 12.81
N LEU A 82 13.95 12.43 12.37
CA LEU A 82 15.35 12.57 11.99
C LEU A 82 15.48 13.34 10.65
N PRO A 83 16.54 14.13 10.46
CA PRO A 83 16.83 14.71 9.16
C PRO A 83 17.24 13.61 8.17
N LYS A 84 16.98 13.83 6.87
CA LYS A 84 17.18 12.81 5.82
C LYS A 84 18.58 12.20 5.79
N HIS A 85 19.62 12.99 6.08
CA HIS A 85 21.01 12.55 6.06
C HIS A 85 21.37 11.59 7.21
N LYS A 86 20.55 11.51 8.27
CA LYS A 86 20.72 10.56 9.37
C LYS A 86 19.98 9.24 9.16
N LEU A 87 19.22 9.12 8.07
CA LEU A 87 18.40 7.94 7.77
C LEU A 87 18.92 7.23 6.53
N LEU A 88 19.39 6.00 6.73
CA LEU A 88 19.75 5.08 5.65
C LEU A 88 18.64 4.05 5.45
N VAL A 89 18.06 3.98 4.25
CA VAL A 89 17.07 2.96 3.92
C VAL A 89 17.66 1.97 2.94
N THR A 90 17.69 0.70 3.32
CA THR A 90 18.19 -0.40 2.50
C THR A 90 17.05 -1.34 2.17
N ILE A 91 16.98 -1.77 0.91
CA ILE A 91 15.98 -2.71 0.43
C ILE A 91 16.72 -3.92 -0.17
N PRO A 92 16.67 -5.09 0.48
CA PRO A 92 17.19 -6.31 -0.12
C PRO A 92 16.23 -6.83 -1.21
N SER A 93 16.62 -7.89 -1.92
CA SER A 93 15.67 -8.63 -2.75
C SER A 93 14.47 -9.09 -1.91
N ILE A 94 13.26 -8.81 -2.39
CA ILE A 94 12.01 -9.09 -1.67
C ILE A 94 11.31 -10.35 -2.21
N GLY A 95 10.74 -11.16 -1.31
CA GLY A 95 10.03 -12.40 -1.64
C GLY A 95 8.58 -12.16 -2.10
N GLY A 96 8.42 -11.34 -3.13
CA GLY A 96 7.12 -10.94 -3.68
C GLY A 96 6.54 -9.69 -3.01
N GLY A 97 5.74 -8.93 -3.78
CA GLY A 97 5.13 -7.68 -3.34
C GLY A 97 3.73 -7.47 -3.93
N PHE A 98 3.59 -7.58 -5.25
CA PHE A 98 2.31 -7.51 -5.98
C PHE A 98 1.48 -6.23 -5.71
N GLY A 99 2.14 -5.14 -5.30
CA GLY A 99 1.48 -3.89 -4.86
C GLY A 99 1.24 -3.81 -3.34
N GLY A 100 1.26 -4.95 -2.65
CA GLY A 100 1.04 -5.03 -1.21
C GLY A 100 2.17 -4.45 -0.36
N LYS A 101 3.35 -4.20 -0.95
CA LYS A 101 4.53 -3.63 -0.28
C LYS A 101 4.86 -2.19 -0.73
N LEU A 102 3.92 -1.51 -1.39
CA LEU A 102 4.03 -0.08 -1.78
C LEU A 102 3.89 0.88 -0.59
N PHE A 103 2.87 0.67 0.24
CA PHE A 103 2.56 1.55 1.38
C PHE A 103 2.49 0.79 2.71
N ARG A 104 1.95 -0.44 2.71
CA ARG A 104 1.69 -1.19 3.94
C ARG A 104 2.98 -1.60 4.66
N SER A 105 4.06 -1.81 3.91
CA SER A 105 5.41 -2.06 4.43
C SER A 105 5.95 -0.91 5.27
N HIS A 106 5.53 0.34 5.00
CA HIS A 106 6.00 1.50 5.75
C HIS A 106 5.56 1.45 7.20
N HIS A 107 4.40 0.87 7.52
CA HIS A 107 3.95 0.75 8.91
C HIS A 107 4.94 -0.07 9.74
N VAL A 108 5.37 -1.22 9.22
CA VAL A 108 6.32 -2.10 9.92
C VAL A 108 7.68 -1.39 10.10
N GLY A 109 8.17 -0.72 9.06
CA GLY A 109 9.42 0.05 9.15
C GLY A 109 9.35 1.24 10.11
N CYS A 110 8.26 2.02 10.10
CA CYS A 110 8.05 3.13 11.03
C CYS A 110 8.01 2.65 12.49
N THR A 111 7.28 1.56 12.75
CA THR A 111 7.19 0.99 14.10
C THR A 111 8.55 0.50 14.59
N ALA A 112 9.29 -0.24 13.76
CA ALA A 112 10.64 -0.68 14.08
C ALA A 112 11.59 0.50 14.35
N ALA A 113 11.53 1.54 13.51
CA ALA A 113 12.35 2.74 13.63
C ALA A 113 12.12 3.49 14.95
N VAL A 114 10.85 3.76 15.30
CA VAL A 114 10.49 4.45 16.53
C VAL A 114 10.86 3.60 17.76
N ALA A 115 10.61 2.29 17.71
CA ALA A 115 11.00 1.39 18.77
C ALA A 115 12.52 1.41 18.98
N ALA A 116 13.30 1.23 17.91
CA ALA A 116 14.76 1.21 17.96
C ALA A 116 15.34 2.51 18.54
N MET A 117 14.81 3.67 18.14
CA MET A 117 15.20 4.95 18.73
C MET A 117 14.86 5.06 20.22
N LYS A 118 13.70 4.53 20.63
CA LYS A 118 13.24 4.60 22.02
C LYS A 118 14.04 3.69 22.94
N VAL A 119 14.31 2.47 22.52
CA VAL A 119 15.01 1.45 23.33
C VAL A 119 16.51 1.42 23.09
N LYS A 120 17.01 2.15 22.09
CA LYS A 120 18.43 2.20 21.69
C LYS A 120 19.01 0.82 21.36
N ARG A 121 18.20 -0.03 20.73
CA ARG A 121 18.54 -1.39 20.29
C ARG A 121 17.60 -1.86 19.18
#